data_AF-A0A534SB74-F1
#
_entry.id   AF-A0A534SB74-F1
#
_cell.length_a   1.000
_cell.length_b   1.000
_cell.length_c   1.000
_cell.angle_alpha   90.00
_cell.angle_beta   90.00
_cell.angle_gamma   90.00
#
_symmetry.space_group_name_H-M   'P 1'
#
loop_
_entity.id
_entity.type
_entity.pdbx_description
1 polymer ?
#
loop_
_entity_poly.entity_id
_entity_poly.type
_entity_poly.pdbx_seq_one_letter_code
_entity_poly.pdbx_strand_id
1 'polypeptide(L)'
;MAIFPKDTNFYDLFERGVTKVHEGVQLLEDLVKNFINVPLKAKRIKDVEHEADLVTHETVAKLNKTFVTPFDREDIHGLICSLDNILDHVEAAADKLSLYRINEIKPDATLLTDILLRAVQEVQKTVVLHPPALYRDQPSRERRRLCLPLGYRQAL
;
A
#
# COMPACT_ATOMS: atom_id res chain seq x y z
N MET A 1 15.65 -27.32 20.17
CA MET A 1 14.29 -27.38 19.58
C MET A 1 13.71 -25.97 19.68
N ALA A 2 13.68 -25.23 18.58
CA ALA A 2 13.16 -23.86 18.59
C ALA A 2 11.62 -23.92 18.62
N ILE A 3 11.01 -23.42 19.69
CA ILE A 3 9.56 -23.49 19.94
C ILE A 3 8.78 -22.39 19.18
N PHE A 4 9.47 -21.52 18.45
CA PHE A 4 8.84 -20.44 17.69
C PHE A 4 9.31 -20.47 16.23
N PRO A 5 8.38 -20.58 15.26
CA PRO A 5 8.74 -20.53 13.85
C PRO A 5 9.38 -19.18 13.53
N LYS A 6 10.58 -19.23 12.96
CA LYS A 6 11.27 -18.07 12.38
C LYS A 6 10.83 -17.99 10.92
N ASP A 7 9.79 -17.19 10.65
CA ASP A 7 9.59 -16.40 9.41
C ASP A 7 8.11 -15.95 9.30
N THR A 8 7.78 -14.89 10.05
CA THR A 8 6.50 -14.18 9.98
C THR A 8 6.69 -12.85 9.27
N ASN A 9 7.18 -12.86 8.02
CA ASN A 9 7.48 -11.60 7.35
C ASN A 9 6.24 -10.95 6.72
N PHE A 10 5.38 -10.35 7.54
CA PHE A 10 4.29 -9.48 7.08
C PHE A 10 4.82 -8.28 6.28
N TYR A 11 6.07 -7.86 6.50
CA TYR A 11 6.66 -6.74 5.77
C TYR A 11 6.83 -7.05 4.28
N ASP A 12 7.19 -8.29 3.91
CA ASP A 12 7.25 -8.68 2.50
C ASP A 12 5.87 -8.60 1.84
N LEU A 13 4.80 -8.91 2.59
CA LEU A 13 3.43 -8.79 2.09
C LEU A 13 3.02 -7.33 1.92
N PHE A 14 3.39 -6.45 2.87
CA PHE A 14 3.16 -5.02 2.73
C PHE A 14 3.95 -4.42 1.56
N GLU A 15 5.20 -4.83 1.37
CA GLU A 15 6.03 -4.39 0.25
C GLU A 15 5.42 -4.81 -1.09
N ARG A 16 4.96 -6.06 -1.19
CA ARG A 16 4.21 -6.54 -2.36
C ARG A 16 2.93 -5.74 -2.59
N GLY A 17 2.14 -5.50 -1.55
CA GLY A 17 0.89 -4.74 -1.62
C GLY A 17 1.12 -3.30 -2.07
N VAL A 18 2.03 -2.57 -1.42
CA VAL A 18 2.32 -1.17 -1.77
C VAL A 18 2.96 -1.03 -3.15
N THR A 19 3.72 -2.04 -3.61
CA THR A 19 4.26 -2.07 -4.98
C THR A 19 3.12 -2.15 -6.00
N LYS A 20 2.08 -2.94 -5.73
CA LYS A 20 0.89 -3.02 -6.59
C LYS A 20 0.08 -1.73 -6.58
N VAL A 21 -0.08 -1.10 -5.41
CA VAL A 21 -0.70 0.23 -5.31
C VAL A 21 0.06 1.26 -6.16
N HIS A 22 1.40 1.29 -6.06
CA HIS A 22 2.22 2.18 -6.88
C HIS A 22 2.06 1.90 -8.38
N GLU A 23 2.10 0.63 -8.80
CA GLU A 23 1.87 0.22 -10.19
C GLU A 23 0.50 0.70 -10.70
N GLY A 24 -0.58 0.47 -9.95
CA GLY A 24 -1.94 0.90 -10.33
C GLY A 24 -2.07 2.41 -10.49
N VAL A 25 -1.46 3.17 -9.57
CA VAL A 25 -1.49 4.64 -9.61
C VAL A 25 -0.68 5.19 -10.78
N GLN A 26 0.46 4.57 -11.13
CA GLN A 26 1.23 4.91 -12.33
C GLN A 26 0.42 4.66 -13.61
N LEU A 27 -0.32 3.55 -13.67
CA LEU A 27 -1.19 3.25 -14.81
C LEU A 27 -2.34 4.25 -14.93
N LEU A 28 -2.93 4.70 -13.82
CA LEU A 28 -3.95 5.75 -13.83
C LEU A 28 -3.38 7.09 -14.27
N GLU A 29 -2.20 7.47 -13.79
CA GLU A 29 -1.51 8.68 -14.24
C GLU A 29 -1.26 8.65 -15.76
N ASP A 30 -0.77 7.51 -16.28
CA ASP A 30 -0.60 7.32 -17.73
C ASP A 30 -1.94 7.34 -18.49
N LEU A 31 -3.02 6.77 -17.94
CA LEU A 31 -4.35 6.84 -18.54
C LEU A 31 -4.81 8.29 -18.68
N VAL A 32 -4.65 9.09 -17.61
CA VAL A 32 -5.09 10.49 -17.57
C VAL A 32 -4.20 11.39 -18.44
N LYS A 33 -2.87 11.23 -18.42
CA LYS A 33 -1.94 12.01 -19.24
C LYS A 33 -2.00 11.63 -20.72
N ASN A 34 -2.13 10.33 -21.00
CA ASN A 34 -2.18 9.79 -22.34
C ASN A 34 -3.54 9.13 -22.56
N PHE A 35 -4.57 9.96 -22.78
CA PHE A 35 -5.97 9.56 -22.88
C PHE A 35 -6.32 8.88 -24.22
N ILE A 36 -5.62 7.79 -24.51
CA ILE A 36 -5.78 6.93 -25.69
C ILE A 36 -5.92 5.48 -25.23
N ASN A 37 -6.65 4.67 -26.00
CA ASN A 37 -6.91 3.25 -25.68
C ASN A 37 -7.45 3.05 -24.25
N VAL A 38 -8.29 3.98 -23.77
CA VAL A 38 -8.78 4.03 -22.39
C VAL A 38 -9.35 2.69 -21.90
N PRO A 39 -10.17 1.94 -22.67
CA PRO A 39 -10.68 0.65 -22.21
C PRO A 39 -9.59 -0.40 -21.94
N LEU A 40 -8.49 -0.38 -22.72
CA LEU A 40 -7.37 -1.28 -22.52
C LEU A 40 -6.58 -0.92 -21.26
N LYS A 41 -6.35 0.38 -21.03
CA LYS A 41 -5.65 0.86 -19.83
C LYS A 41 -6.46 0.61 -18.56
N ALA A 42 -7.77 0.88 -18.59
CA ALA A 42 -8.68 0.59 -17.49
C ALA A 42 -8.70 -0.91 -17.16
N LYS A 43 -8.74 -1.78 -18.18
CA LYS A 43 -8.61 -3.22 -17.97
C LYS A 43 -7.29 -3.60 -17.29
N ARG A 44 -6.16 -3.02 -17.69
CA ARG A 44 -4.88 -3.31 -17.03
C ARG A 44 -4.86 -2.86 -15.58
N ILE A 45 -5.48 -1.73 -15.26
CA ILE A 45 -5.64 -1.26 -13.87
C ILE A 45 -6.45 -2.26 -13.05
N LYS A 46 -7.57 -2.75 -13.61
CA LYS A 46 -8.38 -3.81 -12.99
C LYS A 46 -7.61 -5.11 -12.78
N ASP A 47 -6.78 -5.51 -13.74
CA ASP A 47 -5.93 -6.70 -13.58
C ASP A 47 -4.92 -6.52 -12.43
N VAL A 48 -4.35 -5.31 -12.26
CA VAL A 48 -3.44 -4.99 -11.15
C VAL A 48 -4.16 -4.95 -9.80
N GLU A 49 -5.40 -4.46 -9.76
CA GLU A 49 -6.25 -4.51 -8.56
C GLU A 49 -6.50 -5.96 -8.12
N HIS A 50 -6.93 -6.85 -9.02
CA HIS A 50 -7.09 -8.26 -8.70
C HIS A 50 -5.77 -8.92 -8.24
N GLU A 51 -4.63 -8.54 -8.82
CA GLU A 51 -3.32 -9.02 -8.37
C GLU A 51 -2.99 -8.56 -6.93
N ALA A 52 -3.43 -7.37 -6.52
CA ALA A 52 -3.25 -6.84 -5.18
C ALA A 52 -4.20 -7.47 -4.17
N ASP A 53 -5.45 -7.72 -4.54
CA ASP A 53 -6.45 -8.44 -3.73
C ASP A 53 -5.92 -9.78 -3.24
N LEU A 54 -5.19 -10.50 -4.10
CA LEU A 54 -4.53 -11.75 -3.73
C LEU A 54 -3.53 -11.54 -2.57
N VAL A 55 -2.80 -10.43 -2.56
CA VAL A 55 -1.87 -10.07 -1.49
C VAL A 55 -2.62 -9.69 -0.21
N THR A 56 -3.71 -8.93 -0.34
CA THR A 56 -4.59 -8.58 0.79
C THR A 56 -5.16 -9.83 1.46
N HIS A 57 -5.74 -10.73 0.66
CA HIS A 57 -6.25 -12.02 1.13
C HIS A 57 -5.17 -12.89 1.75
N GLU A 58 -3.98 -12.98 1.14
CA GLU A 58 -2.85 -13.71 1.69
C GLU A 58 -2.44 -13.15 3.07
N THR A 59 -2.41 -11.83 3.21
CA THR A 59 -2.06 -11.13 4.46
C THR A 59 -3.09 -11.40 5.55
N VAL A 60 -4.38 -11.26 5.26
CA VAL A 60 -5.46 -11.52 6.21
C VAL A 60 -5.50 -13.01 6.61
N ALA A 61 -5.32 -13.92 5.66
CA ALA A 61 -5.27 -15.35 5.94
C ALA A 61 -4.06 -15.71 6.82
N LYS A 62 -2.89 -15.11 6.57
CA LYS A 62 -1.70 -15.27 7.40
C LYS A 62 -1.92 -14.70 8.80
N LEU A 63 -2.54 -13.52 8.91
CA LEU A 63 -2.88 -12.88 10.17
C LEU A 63 -3.76 -13.79 11.03
N ASN A 64 -4.81 -14.37 10.45
CA ASN A 64 -5.73 -15.28 11.15
C ASN A 64 -5.07 -16.58 11.64
N LYS A 65 -3.99 -17.02 10.99
CA LYS A 65 -3.21 -18.23 11.37
C LYS A 65 -2.01 -17.94 12.27
N THR A 66 -1.72 -16.66 12.54
CA THR A 66 -0.56 -16.25 13.33
C THR A 66 -0.99 -15.92 14.75
N PHE A 67 -0.51 -16.67 15.74
CA PHE A 67 -0.83 -16.43 17.15
C PHE A 67 -0.09 -15.22 17.73
N VAL A 68 1.21 -15.07 17.41
CA VAL A 68 2.06 -13.94 17.85
C VAL A 68 2.41 -13.08 16.64
N THR A 69 1.89 -11.84 16.61
CA THR A 69 2.15 -10.86 15.55
C THR A 69 3.36 -9.98 15.87
N PRO A 70 4.05 -9.41 14.87
CA PRO A 70 5.22 -8.55 15.09
C PRO A 70 4.87 -7.19 15.73
N PHE A 71 3.64 -6.71 15.53
CA PHE A 71 3.04 -5.55 16.17
C PHE A 71 1.52 -5.75 16.25
N ASP A 72 0.76 -4.70 16.59
CA ASP A 72 -0.68 -4.82 16.80
C ASP A 72 -1.39 -5.44 15.59
N ARG A 73 -2.32 -6.36 15.86
CA ARG A 73 -3.07 -7.09 14.83
C ARG A 73 -3.98 -6.16 14.05
N GLU A 74 -4.62 -5.22 14.74
CA GLU A 74 -5.54 -4.25 14.15
C GLU A 74 -4.76 -3.31 13.23
N ASP A 75 -3.53 -2.94 13.58
CA ASP A 75 -2.64 -2.15 12.73
C ASP A 75 -2.23 -2.91 11.46
N ILE A 76 -1.89 -4.19 11.56
CA ILE A 76 -1.57 -5.03 10.38
C ILE A 76 -2.76 -5.09 9.42
N HIS A 77 -3.95 -5.36 9.96
CA HIS A 77 -5.17 -5.44 9.17
C HIS A 77 -5.55 -4.07 8.58
N GLY A 78 -5.49 -3.02 9.38
CA GLY A 78 -5.80 -1.65 8.98
C GLY A 78 -4.87 -1.17 7.87
N LEU A 79 -3.57 -1.47 7.97
CA LEU A 79 -2.60 -1.10 6.94
C LEU A 79 -2.91 -1.77 5.60
N ILE A 80 -3.09 -3.10 5.58
CA ILE A 80 -3.31 -3.81 4.32
C ILE A 80 -4.64 -3.40 3.67
N CYS A 81 -5.73 -3.27 4.45
CA CYS A 81 -7.01 -2.77 3.93
C CYS A 81 -6.93 -1.32 3.45
N SER A 82 -6.09 -0.48 4.06
CA SER A 82 -5.91 0.90 3.59
C SER A 82 -5.16 0.95 2.26
N LEU A 83 -4.20 0.06 2.03
CA LEU A 83 -3.52 -0.08 0.74
C LEU A 83 -4.49 -0.56 -0.35
N ASP A 84 -5.31 -1.56 -0.03
CA ASP A 84 -6.40 -2.11 -0.85
C ASP A 84 -7.34 -1.01 -1.34
N ASN A 85 -7.89 -0.23 -0.40
CA ASN A 85 -8.82 0.86 -0.70
C ASN A 85 -8.26 1.91 -1.68
N ILE A 86 -6.95 2.17 -1.66
CA ILE A 86 -6.33 3.10 -2.63
C ILE A 86 -6.49 2.54 -4.04
N LEU A 87 -6.22 1.24 -4.21
CA LEU A 87 -6.25 0.59 -5.51
C LEU A 87 -7.68 0.40 -6.01
N ASP A 88 -8.64 0.10 -5.13
CA ASP A 88 -10.08 0.09 -5.44
C ASP A 88 -10.55 1.44 -5.98
N HIS A 89 -10.12 2.54 -5.34
CA HIS A 89 -10.46 3.88 -5.80
C HIS A 89 -9.81 4.22 -7.15
N VAL A 90 -8.60 3.73 -7.40
CA VAL A 90 -7.89 3.88 -8.67
C VAL A 90 -8.59 3.12 -9.80
N GLU A 91 -8.98 1.86 -9.55
CA GLU A 91 -9.77 1.04 -10.48
C GLU A 91 -11.11 1.70 -10.77
N ALA A 92 -11.85 2.11 -9.74
CA ALA A 92 -13.15 2.74 -9.89
C ALA A 92 -13.07 4.08 -10.65
N ALA A 93 -11.95 4.80 -10.55
CA ALA A 93 -11.70 6.01 -11.33
C ALA A 93 -11.45 5.66 -12.80
N ALA A 94 -10.60 4.67 -13.08
CA ALA A 94 -10.30 4.22 -14.43
C ALA A 94 -11.55 3.67 -15.15
N ASP A 95 -12.38 2.90 -14.44
CA ASP A 95 -13.64 2.37 -14.95
C ASP A 95 -14.59 3.51 -15.33
N LYS A 96 -14.73 4.54 -14.49
CA LYS A 96 -15.55 5.72 -14.83
C LYS A 96 -15.00 6.48 -16.04
N LEU A 97 -13.68 6.64 -16.15
CA LEU A 97 -13.05 7.27 -17.32
C LEU A 97 -13.27 6.48 -18.62
N SER A 98 -13.37 5.15 -18.53
CA SER A 98 -13.66 4.26 -19.65
C SER A 98 -15.15 4.24 -20.03
N LEU A 99 -16.03 4.21 -19.03
CA LEU A 99 -17.48 4.12 -19.22
C LEU A 99 -18.11 5.46 -19.64
N TYR A 100 -17.64 6.55 -19.05
CA TYR A 100 -18.12 7.87 -19.40
C TYR A 100 -17.39 8.28 -20.68
N ARG A 101 -18.16 8.62 -21.71
CA ARG A 101 -17.66 9.06 -23.03
C ARG A 101 -17.03 10.45 -22.92
N ILE A 102 -15.95 10.55 -22.16
CA ILE A 102 -15.19 11.77 -21.93
C ILE A 102 -14.42 12.07 -23.21
N ASN A 103 -14.60 13.28 -23.72
CA ASN A 103 -13.91 13.72 -24.94
C ASN A 103 -12.50 14.26 -24.62
N GLU A 104 -12.33 14.87 -23.45
CA GLU A 104 -11.09 15.53 -23.04
C GLU A 104 -10.94 15.49 -21.52
N ILE A 105 -9.72 15.22 -21.06
CA ILE A 105 -9.32 15.26 -19.66
C ILE A 105 -9.08 16.71 -19.23
N LYS A 106 -9.68 17.11 -18.11
CA LYS A 106 -9.43 18.42 -17.52
C LYS A 106 -8.05 18.47 -16.85
N PRO A 107 -7.33 19.61 -16.89
CA PRO A 107 -6.03 19.76 -16.24
C PRO A 107 -6.01 19.37 -14.75
N ASP A 108 -7.12 19.63 -14.04
CA ASP A 108 -7.26 19.30 -12.62
C ASP A 108 -7.18 17.79 -12.35
N ALA A 109 -7.67 16.96 -13.27
CA ALA A 109 -7.60 15.51 -13.13
C ALA A 109 -6.13 15.02 -13.19
N THR A 110 -5.33 15.60 -14.09
CA THR A 110 -3.89 15.35 -14.18
C THR A 110 -3.17 15.77 -12.91
N LEU A 111 -3.51 16.96 -12.36
CA LEU A 111 -2.94 17.44 -11.10
C LEU A 111 -3.27 16.50 -9.94
N LEU A 112 -4.50 16.00 -9.85
CA LEU A 112 -4.93 15.06 -8.82
C LEU A 112 -4.17 13.73 -8.91
N THR A 113 -3.99 13.17 -10.11
CA THR A 113 -3.20 11.95 -10.29
C THR A 113 -1.72 12.15 -9.93
N ASP A 114 -1.14 13.31 -10.23
CA ASP A 114 0.24 13.64 -9.84
C ASP A 114 0.42 13.77 -8.32
N ILE A 115 -0.59 14.29 -7.62
CA ILE A 115 -0.60 14.33 -6.15
C ILE A 115 -0.72 12.91 -5.58
N LEU A 116 -1.63 12.10 -6.13
CA LEU A 116 -1.83 10.72 -5.69
C LEU A 116 -0.55 9.88 -5.85
N LEU A 117 0.12 9.98 -7.01
CA LEU A 117 1.36 9.25 -7.26
C LEU A 117 2.45 9.63 -6.26
N ARG A 118 2.63 10.93 -5.98
CA ARG A 118 3.59 11.39 -4.97
C ARG A 118 3.24 10.90 -3.57
N ALA A 119 1.96 10.93 -3.19
CA ALA A 119 1.52 10.43 -1.90
C ALA A 119 1.84 8.92 -1.75
N VAL A 120 1.54 8.13 -2.76
CA VAL A 120 1.81 6.68 -2.76
C VAL A 120 3.30 6.36 -2.76
N GLN A 121 4.13 7.18 -3.40
CA GLN A 121 5.59 7.06 -3.30
C GLN A 121 6.09 7.27 -1.86
N GLU A 122 5.52 8.22 -1.11
CA GLU A 122 5.85 8.40 0.31
C GLU A 122 5.37 7.22 1.18
N VAL A 123 4.21 6.65 0.87
CA VAL A 123 3.72 5.42 1.53
C VAL A 123 4.68 4.26 1.26
N GLN A 124 5.06 4.03 -0.01
CA GLN A 124 6.00 2.98 -0.40
C GLN A 124 7.36 3.13 0.29
N LYS A 125 7.93 4.33 0.31
CA LYS A 125 9.16 4.61 1.06
C LYS A 125 9.01 4.25 2.53
N THR A 126 7.90 4.60 3.16
CA THR A 126 7.67 4.34 4.59
C THR A 126 7.56 2.85 4.89
N VAL A 127 6.86 2.10 4.04
CA VAL A 127 6.71 0.63 4.18
C VAL A 127 8.06 -0.07 3.98
N VAL A 128 8.87 0.36 3.01
CA VAL A 128 10.19 -0.22 2.70
C VAL A 128 11.28 0.19 3.71
N LEU A 129 11.25 1.44 4.21
CA LEU A 129 12.24 1.99 5.15
C LEU A 129 12.06 1.53 6.60
N HIS A 130 11.11 0.63 6.88
CA HIS A 130 10.95 0.07 8.21
C HIS A 130 11.61 -1.34 8.29
N PRO A 131 12.95 -1.44 8.35
CA PRO A 131 13.61 -2.73 8.36
C PRO A 131 13.31 -3.51 9.66
N PRO A 132 13.20 -4.85 9.58
CA PRO A 132 13.07 -5.74 10.75
C PRO A 132 14.21 -5.61 11.77
N ALA A 133 15.34 -4.99 11.37
CA ALA A 133 16.55 -4.86 12.17
C ALA A 133 16.38 -3.95 13.39
N LEU A 134 15.49 -2.95 13.35
CA LEU A 134 15.30 -2.01 14.45
C LEU A 134 14.53 -2.57 15.65
N TYR A 135 13.87 -3.74 15.50
CA TYR A 135 13.01 -4.32 16.54
C TYR A 135 13.51 -5.63 17.15
N ARG A 136 14.58 -6.22 16.59
CA ARG A 136 15.04 -7.55 17.01
C ARG A 136 15.80 -7.55 18.35
N ASP A 137 16.53 -6.47 18.65
CA ASP A 137 17.46 -6.43 19.79
C ASP A 137 17.11 -5.39 20.88
N GLN A 138 15.99 -4.66 20.79
CA GLN A 138 15.68 -3.59 21.75
C GLN A 138 14.72 -4.00 22.89
N PRO A 139 15.09 -3.70 24.16
CA PRO A 139 14.26 -4.00 25.34
C PRO A 139 12.93 -3.21 25.28
N SER A 140 11.88 -3.81 25.84
CA SER A 140 10.48 -3.37 25.74
C SER A 140 10.19 -1.92 26.19
N ARG A 141 11.11 -1.26 26.90
CA ARG A 141 11.00 0.15 27.31
C ARG A 141 11.39 1.14 26.20
N GLU A 142 12.29 0.78 25.28
CA GLU A 142 12.76 1.68 24.20
C GLU A 142 11.83 1.71 22.99
N ARG A 143 10.99 0.67 22.82
CA ARG A 143 10.00 0.57 21.73
C ARG A 143 9.02 1.74 21.72
N ARG A 144 8.61 2.24 22.90
CA ARG A 144 7.74 3.43 23.02
C ARG A 144 8.41 4.74 22.64
N ARG A 145 9.75 4.82 22.72
CA ARG A 145 10.52 6.03 22.36
C ARG A 145 10.72 6.14 20.85
N LEU A 146 10.89 5.01 20.17
CA LEU A 146 11.16 4.98 18.72
C LEU A 146 9.91 5.21 17.87
N CYS A 147 8.72 4.86 18.35
CA CYS A 147 7.45 5.17 17.70
C CYS A 147 7.02 6.65 17.83
N LEU A 148 7.75 7.47 18.60
CA LEU A 148 7.48 8.90 18.68
C LEU A 148 8.11 9.64 17.47
N PRO A 149 7.41 10.64 16.90
CA PRO A 149 7.98 11.54 15.89
C PRO A 149 9.33 12.10 16.35
N LEU A 150 10.26 12.33 15.41
CA LEU A 150 11.66 12.72 15.72
C LEU A 150 11.77 13.87 16.74
N GLY A 151 10.82 14.81 16.76
CA GLY A 151 10.79 15.94 17.70
C GLY A 151 10.41 15.60 19.16
N TYR A 152 9.88 14.41 19.43
CA TYR A 152 9.42 14.00 20.77
C TYR A 152 10.40 13.08 21.51
N ARG A 153 11.54 12.75 20.90
CA ARG A 153 12.51 11.79 21.47
C ARG A 153 13.37 12.37 22.62
N GLN A 154 13.41 13.69 22.80
CA GLN A 154 14.29 14.36 23.78
C GLN A 154 13.58 14.82 25.08
N ALA A 155 12.28 14.57 25.25
CA ALA A 155 11.49 15.12 26.35
C ALA A 155 11.34 14.21 27.60
N LEU A 156 12.19 13.19 27.75
CA LEU A 156 12.25 12.27 28.90
C LEU A 156 13.71 11.91 29.18
#